data_AF-A0A6M4Y9K2-F1
#
_entry.id   AF-A0A6M4Y9K2-F1
#
_cell.length_a   1.000
_cell.length_b   1.000
_cell.length_c   1.000
_cell.angle_alpha   90.00
_cell.angle_beta   90.00
_cell.angle_gamma   90.00
#
_symmetry.space_group_name_H-M   'P 1'
#
loop_
_entity.id
_entity.type
_entity.pdbx_description
1 polymer ?
#
loop_
_entity_poly.entity_id
_entity_poly.type
_entity_poly.pdbx_seq_one_letter_code
_entity_poly.pdbx_strand_id
1 'polypeptide(L)'
;MNATSEGSQHRFRAEVTETAGWVAGDYWYTLRAVDAATSEMVEVECGQVTITPDLINAAAGFDGRTPNQIALDAIEAVIAQRATLDQERYRINNRELYRTSIPDLLKLRDHYVRLVKREQDLACGRNPFGNTVRVRLR
;
A
#
# COMPACT_ATOMS: atom_id res chain seq x y z
N MET A 1 14.64 6.75 -17.97
CA MET A 1 13.72 5.66 -18.31
C MET A 1 13.70 5.52 -19.81
N ASN A 2 13.85 4.30 -20.34
CA ASN A 2 13.91 4.03 -21.77
C ASN A 2 12.79 3.08 -22.19
N ALA A 3 12.20 3.34 -23.36
CA ALA A 3 11.23 2.45 -24.01
C ALA A 3 11.90 1.73 -25.18
N THR A 4 11.78 0.42 -25.24
CA THR A 4 12.35 -0.42 -26.32
C THR A 4 11.22 -1.18 -27.01
N SER A 5 11.22 -1.20 -28.35
CA SER A 5 10.23 -1.95 -29.12
C SER A 5 10.55 -3.45 -29.07
N GLU A 6 9.55 -4.26 -28.72
CA GLU A 6 9.60 -5.72 -28.71
C GLU A 6 8.46 -6.25 -29.58
N GLY A 7 8.69 -6.23 -30.90
CA GLY A 7 7.65 -6.52 -31.89
C GLY A 7 6.55 -5.46 -31.87
N SER A 8 5.31 -5.89 -31.58
CA SER A 8 4.15 -5.00 -31.44
C SER A 8 3.96 -4.44 -30.01
N GLN A 9 4.92 -4.64 -29.12
CA GLN A 9 4.88 -4.18 -27.73
C GLN A 9 6.03 -3.22 -27.45
N HIS A 10 5.89 -2.41 -26.40
CA HIS A 10 6.97 -1.58 -25.88
C HIS A 10 7.30 -1.99 -24.45
N ARG A 11 8.58 -2.21 -24.18
CA ARG A 11 9.11 -2.49 -22.85
C ARG A 11 9.75 -1.24 -22.28
N PHE A 12 9.26 -0.81 -21.13
CA PHE A 12 9.82 0.30 -20.37
C PHE A 12 10.77 -0.23 -19.30
N ARG A 13 11.95 0.38 -19.19
CA ARG A 13 12.96 0.06 -18.18
C ARG A 13 13.58 1.35 -17.64
N ALA A 14 13.68 1.44 -16.32
CA ALA A 14 14.54 2.40 -15.65
C ALA A 14 15.78 1.67 -15.15
N GLU A 15 16.95 2.31 -15.27
CA GLU A 15 18.20 1.71 -14.80
C GLU A 15 18.34 1.88 -13.28
N VAL A 16 19.10 0.99 -12.65
CA VAL A 16 19.26 0.98 -11.19
C VAL A 16 19.81 2.31 -10.66
N THR A 17 20.72 2.94 -11.40
CA THR A 17 21.28 4.26 -11.06
C THR A 17 20.26 5.38 -11.12
N GLU A 18 19.24 5.26 -11.97
CA GLU A 18 18.14 6.22 -12.06
C GLU A 18 17.16 6.01 -10.90
N THR A 19 16.76 4.76 -10.66
CA THR A 19 15.80 4.43 -9.59
C THR A 19 16.37 4.64 -8.20
N ALA A 20 17.69 4.57 -8.03
CA ALA A 20 18.37 4.85 -6.76
C ALA A 20 18.21 6.32 -6.31
N GLY A 21 17.98 7.24 -7.24
CA GLY A 21 17.72 8.64 -6.94
C GLY A 21 16.25 8.96 -6.63
N TRP A 22 15.35 7.97 -6.72
CA TRP A 22 13.93 8.19 -6.47
C TRP A 22 13.65 8.27 -4.97
N VAL A 23 12.91 9.30 -4.57
CA VAL A 23 12.46 9.43 -3.19
C VAL A 23 11.37 8.40 -2.93
N ALA A 24 11.43 7.74 -1.78
CA ALA A 24 10.38 6.81 -1.38
C ALA A 24 9.03 7.55 -1.20
N GLY A 25 7.95 6.96 -1.71
CA GLY A 25 6.63 7.57 -1.66
C GLY A 25 5.66 7.00 -2.69
N ASP A 26 4.44 7.52 -2.65
CA ASP A 26 3.37 7.17 -3.58
C ASP A 26 3.30 8.17 -4.73
N TYR A 27 3.30 7.65 -5.95
CA TYR A 27 3.30 8.43 -7.18
C TYR A 27 2.14 8.00 -8.08
N TRP A 28 1.62 8.95 -8.86
CA TRP A 28 0.73 8.66 -9.97
C TRP A 28 1.52 8.66 -11.27
N TYR A 29 1.18 7.73 -12.16
CA TYR A 29 1.76 7.67 -13.50
C TYR A 29 0.67 7.62 -14.56
N THR A 30 1.00 8.12 -15.75
CA THR A 30 0.24 7.98 -16.98
C THR A 30 1.20 7.52 -18.07
N LEU A 31 0.80 6.51 -18.82
CA LEU A 31 1.49 6.00 -19.99
C LEU A 31 0.78 6.50 -21.23
N ARG A 32 1.51 7.15 -22.13
CA ARG A 32 0.95 7.73 -23.36
C ARG A 32 1.71 7.24 -24.57
N ALA A 33 0.99 6.85 -25.61
CA ALA A 33 1.53 6.54 -26.92
C ALA A 33 1.38 7.77 -27.82
N VAL A 34 2.43 8.08 -28.59
CA VAL A 34 2.42 9.17 -29.55
C VAL A 34 2.68 8.59 -30.93
N ASP A 35 1.79 8.87 -31.88
CA ASP A 35 2.02 8.57 -33.29
C ASP A 35 3.04 9.58 -33.85
N ALA A 36 4.17 9.08 -34.34
CA ALA A 36 5.25 9.94 -34.82
C ALA A 36 4.92 10.70 -36.11
N ALA A 37 3.97 10.21 -36.92
CA ALA A 37 3.57 10.83 -38.19
C ALA A 37 2.48 11.89 -37.99
N THR A 38 1.52 11.65 -37.10
CA THR A 38 0.39 12.57 -36.87
C THR A 38 0.55 13.44 -35.61
N SER A 39 1.54 13.13 -34.76
CA SER A 39 1.70 13.73 -33.41
C SER A 39 0.47 13.54 -32.51
N GLU A 40 -0.42 12.61 -32.84
CA GLU A 40 -1.57 12.26 -32.01
C GLU A 40 -1.12 11.51 -30.75
N MET A 41 -1.70 11.85 -29.61
CA MET A 41 -1.38 11.28 -28.31
C MET A 41 -2.59 10.56 -27.72
N VAL A 42 -2.40 9.31 -27.31
CA VAL A 42 -3.42 8.48 -26.65
C VAL A 42 -2.90 8.01 -25.30
N GLU A 43 -3.73 8.13 -24.25
CA GLU A 43 -3.45 7.53 -22.95
C GLU A 43 -3.69 6.02 -23.01
N VAL A 44 -2.67 5.25 -22.67
CA VAL A 44 -2.67 3.77 -22.70
C VAL A 44 -3.03 3.22 -21.33
N GLU A 45 -2.47 3.80 -20.28
CA GLU A 45 -2.63 3.34 -18.90
C GLU A 45 -2.41 4.49 -17.93
N CYS A 46 -3.10 4.47 -16.79
CA CYS A 46 -2.80 5.34 -15.67
C CYS A 46 -2.96 4.55 -14.37
N GLY A 47 -2.23 4.96 -13.34
CA GLY A 47 -2.24 4.22 -12.09
C GLY A 47 -1.40 4.87 -11.01
N GLN A 48 -1.23 4.11 -9.92
CA GLN A 48 -0.37 4.45 -8.81
C GLN A 48 0.81 3.48 -8.74
N VAL A 49 1.96 3.99 -8.34
CA VAL A 49 3.17 3.22 -8.07
C VAL A 49 3.76 3.69 -6.76
N THR A 50 4.11 2.75 -5.89
CA THR A 50 4.79 3.03 -4.64
C THR A 50 6.27 2.71 -4.80
N ILE A 51 7.12 3.69 -4.52
CA ILE A 51 8.56 3.54 -4.47
C ILE A 51 8.93 3.25 -3.03
N THR A 52 9.36 2.02 -2.76
CA THR A 52 9.79 1.63 -1.40
C THR A 52 11.21 2.13 -1.13
N PRO A 53 11.53 2.49 0.11
CA PRO A 53 12.89 2.87 0.47
C PRO A 53 13.84 1.69 0.27
N ASP A 54 15.07 2.01 -0.11
CA ASP A 54 16.15 1.04 -0.10
C ASP A 54 16.47 0.66 1.34
N LEU A 55 16.22 -0.60 1.71
CA LEU A 55 16.41 -1.12 3.06
C LEU A 55 17.89 -1.07 3.51
N ILE A 56 18.83 -1.10 2.58
CA ILE A 56 20.27 -0.99 2.90
C ILE A 56 20.61 0.43 3.34
N ASN A 57 19.95 1.42 2.73
CA ASN A 57 20.15 2.85 2.98
C ASN A 57 19.07 3.45 3.89
N ALA A 58 18.17 2.63 4.44
CA ALA A 58 17.13 3.09 5.31
C ALA A 58 17.72 3.69 6.59
N ALA A 59 17.16 4.83 7.02
CA ALA A 59 17.60 5.48 8.25
C ALA A 59 17.42 4.53 9.45
N ALA A 60 18.30 4.67 10.46
CA ALA A 60 18.16 3.94 11.71
C ALA A 60 16.77 4.19 12.33
N GLY A 61 16.05 3.10 12.65
CA GLY A 61 14.68 3.18 13.16
C GLY A 61 13.59 3.17 12.09
N PHE A 62 13.92 2.83 10.83
CA PHE A 62 12.91 2.62 9.79
C PHE A 62 11.89 1.57 10.21
N ASP A 63 10.61 1.98 10.18
CA ASP A 63 9.48 1.10 10.42
C ASP A 63 8.98 0.52 9.11
N GLY A 64 9.28 -0.76 8.86
CA GLY A 64 8.86 -1.48 7.67
C GLY A 64 7.40 -1.97 7.69
N ARG A 65 6.62 -1.63 8.73
CA ARG A 65 5.21 -2.01 8.82
C ARG A 65 4.39 -1.25 7.77
N THR A 66 3.42 -1.93 7.17
CA THR A 66 2.46 -1.30 6.28
C THR A 66 1.54 -0.35 7.07
N PRO A 67 0.91 0.64 6.40
CA PRO A 67 -0.08 1.49 7.07
C PRO A 67 -1.19 0.70 7.76
N ASN A 68 -1.60 -0.43 7.19
CA ASN A 68 -2.61 -1.32 7.77
C ASN A 68 -2.10 -2.05 9.03
N GLN A 69 -0.83 -2.46 9.05
CA GLN A 69 -0.22 -3.05 10.24
C GLN A 69 -0.09 -2.02 11.37
N ILE A 70 0.33 -0.79 11.05
CA ILE A 70 0.40 0.30 12.04
C ILE A 70 -0.98 0.59 12.64
N ALA A 71 -2.02 0.64 11.80
CA ALA A 71 -3.39 0.85 12.26
C ALA A 71 -3.89 -0.30 13.15
N LEU A 72 -3.60 -1.55 12.78
CA LEU A 72 -3.95 -2.73 13.58
C LEU A 72 -3.29 -2.67 14.96
N ASP A 73 -1.97 -2.44 15.02
CA ASP A 73 -1.22 -2.36 16.27
C ASP A 73 -1.76 -1.25 17.18
N ALA A 74 -2.13 -0.10 16.61
CA ALA A 74 -2.74 0.99 17.36
C ALA A 74 -4.12 0.62 17.93
N ILE A 75 -4.95 -0.09 17.17
CA ILE A 75 -6.26 -0.57 17.64
C ILE A 75 -6.09 -1.59 18.77
N GLU A 76 -5.18 -2.55 18.60
CA GLU A 76 -4.90 -3.57 19.60
C GLU A 76 -4.36 -2.94 20.90
N ALA A 77 -3.50 -1.93 20.80
CA ALA A 77 -3.02 -1.17 21.95
C ALA A 77 -4.16 -0.47 22.70
N VAL A 78 -5.11 0.14 21.98
CA VAL A 78 -6.29 0.78 22.60
C VAL A 78 -7.17 -0.26 23.31
N ILE A 79 -7.40 -1.43 22.69
CA ILE A 79 -8.17 -2.52 23.30
C ILE A 79 -7.48 -3.01 24.57
N ALA A 80 -6.17 -3.26 24.52
CA ALA A 80 -5.38 -3.73 25.65
C ALA A 80 -5.39 -2.72 26.81
N GLN A 81 -5.22 -1.44 26.52
CA GLN A 81 -5.28 -0.38 27.54
C GLN A 81 -6.65 -0.32 28.20
N ARG A 82 -7.74 -0.45 27.42
CA ARG A 82 -9.11 -0.39 27.95
C ARG A 82 -9.51 -1.61 28.75
N ALA A 83 -8.98 -2.79 28.43
CA ALA A 83 -9.18 -3.99 29.24
C ALA A 83 -8.74 -3.79 30.70
N THR A 84 -7.83 -2.83 30.96
CA THR A 84 -7.36 -2.47 32.30
C THR A 84 -8.04 -1.24 32.91
N LEU A 85 -8.77 -0.45 32.12
CA LEU A 85 -9.35 0.85 32.50
C LEU A 85 -10.81 0.91 32.04
N ASP A 86 -11.70 0.35 32.86
CA ASP A 86 -13.08 0.02 32.50
C ASP A 86 -14.02 1.24 32.60
N GLN A 87 -13.87 2.22 31.70
CA GLN A 87 -14.81 3.37 31.58
C GLN A 87 -15.01 3.80 30.12
N GLU A 88 -16.19 3.52 29.56
CA GLU A 88 -16.58 3.99 28.22
C GLU A 88 -16.92 5.49 28.17
N ARG A 89 -17.37 6.07 29.28
CA ARG A 89 -17.70 7.49 29.40
C ARG A 89 -17.13 8.07 30.68
N TYR A 90 -16.52 9.24 30.58
CA TYR A 90 -16.04 9.98 31.72
C TYR A 90 -16.45 11.45 31.62
N ARG A 91 -16.95 12.00 32.73
CA ARG A 91 -17.36 13.40 32.85
C ARG A 91 -16.60 14.04 34.00
N ILE A 92 -15.88 15.12 33.71
CA ILE A 92 -15.32 16.02 34.72
C ILE A 92 -15.94 17.39 34.49
N ASN A 93 -16.60 17.94 35.51
CA ASN A 93 -17.24 19.26 35.47
C ASN A 93 -18.19 19.37 34.25
N ASN A 94 -17.87 20.28 33.33
CA ASN A 94 -18.59 20.55 32.08
C ASN A 94 -17.89 19.96 30.83
N ARG A 95 -16.95 19.02 31.00
CA ARG A 95 -16.27 18.32 29.89
C ARG A 95 -16.69 16.86 29.90
N GLU A 96 -17.13 16.40 28.73
CA GLU A 96 -17.48 15.00 28.49
C GLU A 96 -16.51 14.42 27.46
N LEU A 97 -15.94 13.26 27.78
CA LEU A 97 -15.14 12.48 26.83
C LEU A 97 -15.95 11.25 26.42
N TYR A 98 -16.24 11.17 25.12
CA TYR A 98 -16.81 9.99 24.49
C TYR A 98 -15.70 9.23 23.78
N ARG A 99 -15.61 7.94 24.05
CA ARG A 99 -14.64 7.05 23.42
C ARG A 99 -15.35 6.15 22.41
N THR A 100 -14.64 5.72 21.36
CA THR A 100 -15.14 4.68 20.44
C THR A 100 -15.59 3.45 21.23
N SER A 101 -16.75 2.88 20.94
CA SER A 101 -17.26 1.72 21.69
C SER A 101 -16.35 0.48 21.53
N ILE A 102 -16.33 -0.42 22.51
CA ILE A 102 -15.58 -1.69 22.38
C ILE A 102 -16.05 -2.50 21.16
N PRO A 103 -17.37 -2.66 20.88
CA PRO A 103 -17.84 -3.35 19.68
C PRO A 103 -17.30 -2.78 18.37
N ASP A 104 -17.18 -1.45 18.25
CA ASP A 104 -16.66 -0.84 17.03
C ASP A 104 -15.15 -1.02 16.90
N LEU A 105 -14.41 -0.99 18.02
CA LEU A 105 -12.98 -1.33 18.02
C LEU A 105 -12.74 -2.78 17.57
N LEU A 106 -13.58 -3.74 18.01
CA LEU A 106 -13.49 -5.13 17.57
C LEU A 106 -13.75 -5.27 16.07
N LYS A 107 -14.75 -4.56 15.52
CA LYS A 107 -15.01 -4.53 14.07
C LYS A 107 -13.82 -3.97 13.28
N LEU A 108 -13.23 -2.86 13.77
CA LEU A 108 -12.06 -2.27 13.15
C LEU A 108 -10.87 -3.23 13.19
N ARG A 109 -10.59 -3.87 14.34
CA ARG A 109 -9.55 -4.89 14.46
C ARG A 109 -9.74 -5.99 13.43
N ASP A 110 -10.92 -6.59 13.37
CA ASP A 110 -11.19 -7.70 12.44
C ASP A 110 -11.07 -7.28 10.97
N HIS A 111 -11.39 -6.01 10.65
CA HIS A 111 -11.17 -5.44 9.33
C HIS A 111 -9.68 -5.34 8.99
N TYR A 112 -8.88 -4.72 9.87
CA TYR A 112 -7.45 -4.54 9.63
C TYR A 112 -6.67 -5.85 9.65
N VAL A 113 -7.04 -6.82 10.49
CA VAL A 113 -6.47 -8.19 10.43
C VAL A 113 -6.62 -8.80 9.04
N ARG A 114 -7.78 -8.64 8.39
CA ARG A 114 -8.00 -9.15 7.03
C ARG A 114 -7.16 -8.40 5.98
N LEU A 115 -7.00 -7.08 6.12
CA LEU A 115 -6.17 -6.28 5.21
C LEU A 115 -4.70 -6.66 5.32
N VAL A 116 -4.17 -6.70 6.54
CA VAL A 116 -2.78 -7.11 6.82
C VAL A 116 -2.53 -8.53 6.27
N LYS A 117 -3.44 -9.47 6.51
CA LYS A 117 -3.29 -10.83 5.98
C LYS A 117 -3.25 -10.84 4.45
N ARG A 118 -4.11 -10.05 3.79
CA ARG A 118 -4.09 -9.91 2.32
C ARG A 118 -2.77 -9.34 1.83
N GLU A 119 -2.22 -8.33 2.50
CA GLU A 119 -0.91 -7.75 2.16
C GLU A 119 0.20 -8.78 2.30
N GLN A 120 0.21 -9.54 3.39
CA GLN A 120 1.19 -10.62 3.62
C GLN A 120 1.09 -11.72 2.57
N ASP A 121 -0.14 -12.14 2.23
CA ASP A 121 -0.38 -13.15 1.19
C ASP A 121 0.12 -12.65 -0.18
N LEU A 122 -0.16 -11.39 -0.54
CA LEU A 122 0.34 -10.76 -1.77
C LEU A 122 1.87 -10.67 -1.79
N ALA A 123 2.48 -10.22 -0.68
CA ALA A 123 3.93 -10.10 -0.56
C ALA A 123 4.65 -11.46 -0.68
N CYS A 124 4.05 -12.54 -0.17
CA CYS A 124 4.57 -13.90 -0.29
C CYS A 124 4.25 -14.57 -1.64
N GLY A 125 3.60 -13.87 -2.57
CA GLY A 125 3.17 -14.43 -3.86
C GLY A 125 2.04 -15.47 -3.73
N ARG A 126 1.39 -15.55 -2.57
CA ARG A 126 0.21 -16.40 -2.34
C ARG A 126 -1.01 -15.72 -2.96
N ASN A 127 -1.27 -16.06 -4.22
CA ASN A 127 -2.54 -15.72 -4.85
C ASN A 127 -3.63 -16.67 -4.33
N PRO A 128 -4.82 -16.18 -3.90
CA PRO A 128 -5.96 -17.04 -3.53
C PRO A 128 -6.40 -18.00 -4.66
N PHE A 129 -6.02 -17.73 -5.91
CA PHE A 129 -6.24 -18.60 -7.06
C PHE A 129 -5.06 -19.54 -7.38
N GLY A 130 -4.07 -19.66 -6.49
CA GLY A 130 -2.86 -20.45 -6.67
C GLY A 130 -1.81 -19.81 -7.59
N ASN A 131 -0.65 -20.45 -7.72
CA ASN A 131 0.42 -20.07 -8.66
C ASN A 131 -0.05 -20.28 -10.10
N THR A 132 -0.84 -19.36 -10.62
CA THR A 132 -1.35 -19.39 -11.99
C THR A 132 -0.40 -18.61 -12.90
N VAL A 133 0.25 -19.33 -13.81
CA VAL A 133 0.97 -18.69 -14.93
C VAL A 133 -0.08 -18.11 -15.87
N ARG A 134 -0.06 -16.79 -16.07
CA ARG A 134 -0.92 -16.14 -17.07
C ARG A 134 -0.51 -16.62 -18.46
N VAL A 135 -1.29 -17.52 -19.06
CA VAL A 135 -1.14 -17.94 -20.46
C VAL A 135 -2.19 -17.22 -21.29
N ARG A 136 -1.76 -16.51 -22.35
CA ARG A 136 -2.66 -16.05 -23.42
C ARG A 136 -2.85 -17.22 -24.38
N LEU A 137 -4.06 -17.76 -24.46
CA LEU A 137 -4.44 -18.67 -25.54
C LEU A 137 -4.62 -17.84 -26.81
N ARG A 138 -4.00 -18.31 -27.89
CA ARG A 138 -4.15 -17.79 -29.26
C ARG A 138 -5.47 -18.23 -29.85
#